data_AF-A0A2D4ILM0-F1
#
_entry.id   AF-A0A2D4ILM0-F1
#
_cell.length_a   1.000
_cell.length_b   1.000
_cell.length_c   1.000
_cell.angle_alpha   90.00
_cell.angle_beta   90.00
_cell.angle_gamma   90.00
#
_symmetry.space_group_name_H-M   'P 1'
#
loop_
_entity.id
_entity.type
_entity.pdbx_description
1 polymer ?
#
loop_
_entity_poly.entity_id
_entity_poly.type
_entity_poly.pdbx_seq_one_letter_code
_entity_poly.pdbx_strand_id
1 'polypeptide(L)'
;LHVSETSTSAALLCAFDRIKEKQKKLQLLREAMNVEEHVRKYKSYHSDVCSTDSEGQSFISSETDFRQVPVRRYEALKDESSGSSLRIDNTSSSGQKPGQRSRQYEATPEDNLLSQEVMLKRQEEEMMQLQAKMALRQSRLSLYPGDIVRPAVLDMTKDPLREIALETAMTQRKLRNFFGPEFVKTTIEPFTSLDLPKSILNKKGKNEDNRRKVNIMLLSGQRLELTCDTKTLCKDVFDMVVAHIGLMEHHLFGLASLKENEYFFIDPELKLTKVAPDGWKEESKKRNKNTVNFILYFRIKFFVDDISLIQHTLTYHQYYLQLRKDLLEEKIHCDDETALLLASLALQAEYGDYQDEVHGLSYFRTEHYLPARVIENLKLPNVKEELPKLHSTYAGASENEAEIEFLKICQRLTDYGVHFHRVLPEKKSQTGILLGICCKGVLIFEVHNGTRMPVLRFPWRETKKISFSKRKITLQNTCDGIKHTFQT
;
A
#
# COMPACT_ATOMS: atom_id res chain seq x y z
N LEU A 1 -33.08 -8.77 -16.16
CA LEU A 1 -32.42 -7.81 -15.24
C LEU A 1 -31.39 -7.04 -16.06
N HIS A 2 -31.70 -5.81 -16.46
CA HIS A 2 -30.71 -4.91 -17.08
C HIS A 2 -30.26 -3.94 -15.99
N VAL A 3 -28.99 -4.02 -15.59
CA VAL A 3 -28.35 -2.96 -14.80
C VAL A 3 -27.90 -1.89 -15.78
N SER A 4 -28.20 -0.62 -15.50
CA SER A 4 -27.96 0.49 -16.42
C SER A 4 -26.51 0.96 -16.39
N GLU A 5 -25.78 0.73 -17.48
CA GLU A 5 -24.39 1.19 -17.66
C GLU A 5 -24.26 2.73 -17.60
N THR A 6 -25.36 3.45 -17.82
CA THR A 6 -25.45 4.91 -17.61
C THR A 6 -25.30 5.32 -16.15
N SER A 7 -25.63 4.45 -15.18
CA SER A 7 -25.56 4.77 -13.75
C SER A 7 -24.12 4.87 -13.25
N THR A 8 -23.27 3.88 -13.59
CA THR A 8 -21.84 3.90 -13.26
C THR A 8 -21.10 4.96 -14.07
N SER A 9 -21.43 5.16 -15.35
CA SER A 9 -20.84 6.25 -16.15
C SER A 9 -21.16 7.64 -15.58
N ALA A 10 -22.40 7.90 -15.18
CA ALA A 10 -22.78 9.17 -14.55
C ALA A 10 -22.14 9.38 -13.17
N ALA A 11 -21.97 8.31 -12.38
CA ALA A 11 -21.26 8.37 -11.10
C ALA A 11 -19.78 8.76 -11.30
N LEU A 12 -19.08 8.10 -12.23
CA LEU A 12 -17.69 8.41 -12.57
C LEU A 12 -17.52 9.86 -13.06
N LEU A 13 -18.39 10.36 -13.93
CA LEU A 13 -18.37 11.75 -14.37
C LEU A 13 -18.54 12.74 -13.20
N CYS A 14 -19.46 12.46 -12.27
CA CYS A 14 -19.65 13.28 -11.07
C CYS A 14 -18.44 13.22 -10.12
N ALA A 15 -17.72 12.10 -10.06
CA ALA A 15 -16.46 11.98 -9.34
C ALA A 15 -15.36 12.85 -9.98
N PHE A 16 -15.19 12.78 -11.30
CA PHE A 16 -14.22 13.61 -12.04
C PHE A 16 -14.42 15.11 -11.79
N ASP A 17 -15.66 15.61 -11.82
CA ASP A 17 -15.95 17.02 -11.53
C ASP A 17 -15.58 17.41 -10.09
N ARG A 18 -15.89 16.56 -9.10
CA ARG A 18 -15.52 16.77 -7.68
C ARG A 18 -14.02 16.76 -7.44
N ILE A 19 -13.28 15.90 -8.15
CA ILE A 19 -11.81 15.84 -8.11
C ILE A 19 -11.23 17.12 -8.72
N LYS A 20 -11.73 17.54 -9.89
CA LYS A 20 -11.31 18.75 -10.60
C LYS A 20 -11.56 20.03 -9.79
N GLU A 21 -12.69 20.11 -9.07
CA GLU A 21 -12.99 21.22 -8.17
C GLU A 21 -12.02 21.28 -6.96
N LYS A 22 -11.68 20.12 -6.37
CA LYS A 22 -10.69 20.04 -5.29
C LYS A 22 -9.29 20.43 -5.76
N GLN A 23 -8.86 19.96 -6.93
CA GLN A 23 -7.56 20.31 -7.50
C GLN A 23 -7.48 21.82 -7.80
N LYS A 24 -8.52 22.43 -8.36
CA LYS A 24 -8.56 23.89 -8.56
C LYS A 24 -8.42 24.68 -7.25
N LYS A 25 -9.01 24.19 -6.15
CA LYS A 25 -8.86 24.78 -4.81
C LYS A 25 -7.44 24.59 -4.25
N LEU A 26 -6.82 23.43 -4.43
CA LEU A 26 -5.44 23.16 -4.01
C LEU A 26 -4.43 24.02 -4.79
N GLN A 27 -4.63 24.18 -6.10
CA GLN A 27 -3.78 25.01 -6.94
C GLN A 27 -3.89 26.50 -6.57
N LEU A 28 -5.10 27.03 -6.36
CA LEU A 28 -5.30 28.39 -5.87
C LEU A 28 -4.66 28.65 -4.50
N LEU A 29 -4.62 27.64 -3.61
CA LEU A 29 -3.90 27.73 -2.33
C LEU A 29 -2.38 27.74 -2.52
N ARG A 30 -1.83 26.88 -3.39
CA ARG A 30 -0.41 26.88 -3.76
C ARG A 30 0.01 28.22 -4.39
N GLU A 31 -0.82 28.77 -5.29
CA GLU A 31 -0.61 30.08 -5.90
C GLU A 31 -0.64 31.21 -4.87
N ALA A 32 -1.63 31.22 -3.96
CA ALA A 32 -1.73 32.21 -2.88
C ALA A 32 -0.55 32.17 -1.89
N MET A 33 -0.05 30.98 -1.56
CA MET A 33 1.15 30.82 -0.71
C MET A 33 2.43 31.31 -1.40
N ASN A 34 2.49 31.30 -2.73
CA ASN A 34 3.68 31.68 -3.50
C ASN A 34 3.83 33.21 -3.71
N VAL A 35 2.94 34.02 -3.12
CA VAL A 35 2.94 35.50 -3.24
C VAL A 35 3.86 36.17 -2.19
N GLU A 36 4.26 35.47 -1.12
CA GLU A 36 4.87 36.12 0.06
C GLU A 36 6.31 35.65 0.42
N GLU A 37 7.16 35.32 -0.56
CA GLU A 37 8.59 35.04 -0.32
C GLU A 37 9.58 36.03 -0.97
N HIS A 38 9.41 37.33 -0.68
CA HIS A 38 10.41 38.34 -1.03
C HIS A 38 11.64 38.33 -0.07
N VAL A 39 12.50 37.32 -0.27
CA VAL A 39 13.94 37.25 0.02
C VAL A 39 14.48 38.15 1.15
N ARG A 40 14.67 37.59 2.35
CA ARG A 40 15.59 38.13 3.37
C ARG A 40 16.80 37.22 3.59
N LYS A 41 17.86 37.42 2.81
CA LYS A 41 19.15 36.75 3.01
C LYS A 41 19.84 37.26 4.28
N TYR A 42 19.88 36.45 5.34
CA TYR A 42 20.88 36.59 6.39
C TYR A 42 22.08 35.69 6.06
N LYS A 43 23.28 36.28 6.01
CA LYS A 43 24.54 35.52 5.95
C LYS A 43 24.89 35.04 7.36
N SER A 44 25.19 33.76 7.52
CA SER A 44 25.99 33.30 8.65
C SER A 44 27.46 33.66 8.41
N TYR A 45 28.16 34.11 9.46
CA TYR A 45 29.61 34.26 9.49
C TYR A 45 30.16 33.35 10.59
N HIS A 46 31.19 32.57 10.26
CA HIS A 46 31.96 31.82 11.27
C HIS A 46 32.85 32.77 12.08
N SER A 47 32.91 32.54 13.38
CA SER A 47 34.09 32.84 14.21
C SER A 47 34.08 31.94 15.44
N ASP A 48 35.12 31.13 15.61
CA ASP A 48 35.38 30.36 16.83
C ASP A 48 35.87 31.25 17.99
N VAL A 49 36.22 30.61 19.12
CA VAL A 49 37.07 31.07 20.26
C VAL A 49 36.36 31.25 21.63
N CYS A 50 36.67 30.28 22.51
CA CYS A 50 36.88 30.35 23.97
C CYS A 50 35.84 30.94 24.96
N SER A 51 35.27 30.02 25.75
CA SER A 51 35.52 29.89 27.22
C SER A 51 34.68 30.63 28.29
N THR A 52 34.51 29.88 29.40
CA THR A 52 34.34 30.29 30.82
C THR A 52 33.07 31.01 31.28
N ASP A 53 32.28 30.26 32.06
CA ASP A 53 31.82 30.55 33.43
C ASP A 53 31.33 31.97 33.78
N SER A 54 30.05 32.10 34.16
CA SER A 54 29.67 32.27 35.59
C SER A 54 28.16 32.37 35.86
N GLU A 55 27.84 32.12 37.13
CA GLU A 55 26.63 32.30 37.95
C GLU A 55 25.67 33.47 37.63
N GLY A 56 24.41 33.41 38.10
CA GLY A 56 23.56 34.63 38.16
C GLY A 56 22.05 34.44 38.43
N GLN A 57 21.68 34.35 39.69
CA GLN A 57 20.31 34.26 40.27
C GLN A 57 19.12 34.97 39.56
N SER A 58 18.00 34.24 39.57
CA SER A 58 16.58 34.65 39.72
C SER A 58 16.25 36.02 40.37
N PHE A 59 15.08 36.61 40.07
CA PHE A 59 14.02 36.91 41.09
C PHE A 59 12.65 37.38 40.52
N ILE A 60 11.60 36.56 40.76
CA ILE A 60 10.20 36.85 41.22
C ILE A 60 9.39 38.10 40.75
N SER A 61 8.07 37.88 40.56
CA SER A 61 6.93 38.85 40.57
C SER A 61 6.64 39.68 39.30
N SER A 62 5.40 40.12 39.03
CA SER A 62 4.10 39.90 39.72
C SER A 62 2.89 40.04 38.77
N GLU A 63 1.74 39.51 39.18
CA GLU A 63 0.44 39.66 38.50
C GLU A 63 -0.11 41.10 38.58
N THR A 64 -1.05 41.47 37.70
CA THR A 64 -2.38 41.97 38.13
C THR A 64 -3.40 42.01 36.98
N ASP A 65 -4.68 41.84 37.34
CA ASP A 65 -5.86 41.81 36.47
C ASP A 65 -6.38 43.21 36.08
N PHE A 66 -7.21 43.32 35.01
CA PHE A 66 -8.63 43.72 35.13
C PHE A 66 -9.36 44.16 33.82
N ARG A 67 -10.63 43.72 33.72
CA ARG A 67 -11.83 44.41 33.16
C ARG A 67 -11.92 44.84 31.66
N GLN A 68 -12.62 43.99 30.90
CA GLN A 68 -13.94 44.27 30.27
C GLN A 68 -14.20 45.51 29.36
N VAL A 69 -14.47 45.22 28.06
CA VAL A 69 -15.74 45.52 27.32
C VAL A 69 -16.22 46.99 27.23
N PRO A 70 -16.39 47.58 26.01
CA PRO A 70 -17.70 47.48 25.34
C PRO A 70 -17.77 47.40 23.80
N VAL A 71 -18.94 46.96 23.34
CA VAL A 71 -19.40 46.80 21.94
C VAL A 71 -19.76 48.15 21.28
N ARG A 72 -19.66 48.23 19.94
CA ARG A 72 -20.54 49.08 19.12
C ARG A 72 -21.09 48.33 17.89
N ARG A 73 -22.37 48.60 17.59
CA ARG A 73 -23.02 48.33 16.29
C ARG A 73 -22.82 49.54 15.37
N TYR A 74 -23.08 49.36 14.07
CA TYR A 74 -23.88 50.32 13.30
C TYR A 74 -24.78 49.55 12.30
N GLU A 75 -25.74 50.25 11.70
CA GLU A 75 -26.97 49.68 11.12
C GLU A 75 -27.02 49.76 9.58
N ALA A 76 -28.14 49.35 8.98
CA ALA A 76 -28.27 49.09 7.54
C ALA A 76 -29.34 49.95 6.84
N LEU A 77 -29.17 50.10 5.52
CA LEU A 77 -30.18 50.49 4.52
C LEU A 77 -29.97 49.55 3.29
N LYS A 78 -30.96 49.02 2.54
CA LYS A 78 -32.18 49.60 1.94
C LYS A 78 -31.87 50.63 0.83
N ASP A 79 -32.47 50.63 -0.36
CA ASP A 79 -33.20 49.62 -1.15
C ASP A 79 -32.61 49.70 -2.62
N GLU A 80 -33.19 49.35 -3.77
CA GLU A 80 -34.50 48.87 -4.24
C GLU A 80 -34.30 48.09 -5.58
N SER A 81 -35.19 48.19 -6.58
CA SER A 81 -35.28 47.35 -7.79
C SER A 81 -34.63 47.89 -9.08
N SER A 82 -34.38 46.98 -10.03
CA SER A 82 -34.98 47.02 -11.39
C SER A 82 -34.53 45.80 -12.22
N GLY A 83 -35.32 45.40 -13.22
CA GLY A 83 -35.03 44.22 -14.05
C GLY A 83 -35.26 44.47 -15.54
N SER A 84 -34.76 43.56 -16.38
CA SER A 84 -35.06 43.56 -17.82
C SER A 84 -35.12 42.13 -18.35
N SER A 85 -36.09 41.87 -19.22
CA SER A 85 -36.19 40.65 -20.01
C SER A 85 -36.45 41.06 -21.46
N LEU A 86 -35.63 40.58 -22.38
CA LEU A 86 -35.88 40.66 -23.81
C LEU A 86 -35.67 39.29 -24.46
N ARG A 87 -36.30 39.12 -25.61
CA ARG A 87 -36.62 37.85 -26.27
C ARG A 87 -36.56 38.08 -27.77
N ILE A 88 -36.16 37.04 -28.53
CA ILE A 88 -36.44 36.89 -29.98
C ILE A 88 -35.60 37.90 -30.82
N ASP A 89 -34.96 37.53 -31.94
CA ASP A 89 -35.59 36.89 -33.10
C ASP A 89 -34.71 35.91 -33.91
N ASN A 90 -35.36 35.21 -34.85
CA ASN A 90 -34.76 34.34 -35.86
C ASN A 90 -34.75 35.03 -37.24
N THR A 91 -33.91 34.57 -38.17
CA THR A 91 -34.20 34.70 -39.63
C THR A 91 -33.39 33.67 -40.43
N SER A 92 -33.85 33.33 -41.64
CA SER A 92 -33.33 32.17 -42.39
C SER A 92 -33.48 32.24 -43.92
N SER A 93 -32.54 31.62 -44.63
CA SER A 93 -32.56 31.23 -46.05
C SER A 93 -31.46 30.16 -46.27
N SER A 94 -31.54 29.07 -47.07
CA SER A 94 -32.36 28.63 -48.21
C SER A 94 -31.95 29.24 -49.59
N GLY A 95 -31.75 28.49 -50.69
CA GLY A 95 -31.71 27.02 -50.94
C GLY A 95 -30.32 26.53 -51.43
N GLN A 96 -30.13 25.44 -52.18
CA GLN A 96 -31.06 24.63 -52.99
C GLN A 96 -30.73 23.09 -52.96
N LYS A 97 -31.56 22.28 -53.62
CA LYS A 97 -31.45 20.82 -53.93
C LYS A 97 -31.32 20.64 -55.48
N PRO A 98 -31.15 19.44 -56.11
CA PRO A 98 -31.35 18.05 -55.61
C PRO A 98 -30.30 16.99 -56.07
N GLY A 99 -30.49 15.69 -55.75
CA GLY A 99 -30.10 14.60 -56.67
C GLY A 99 -29.52 13.27 -56.14
N GLN A 100 -30.39 12.33 -55.75
CA GLN A 100 -30.26 10.86 -55.86
C GLN A 100 -29.12 10.01 -55.22
N ARG A 101 -29.59 8.93 -54.57
CA ARG A 101 -29.06 7.53 -54.52
C ARG A 101 -27.78 7.21 -53.73
N SER A 102 -28.02 6.65 -52.55
CA SER A 102 -27.11 5.78 -51.80
C SER A 102 -26.68 4.53 -52.59
N ARG A 103 -25.45 4.06 -52.36
CA ARG A 103 -25.05 2.65 -52.51
C ARG A 103 -24.31 2.24 -51.23
N GLN A 104 -24.84 1.25 -50.53
CA GLN A 104 -24.09 0.51 -49.52
C GLN A 104 -23.21 -0.52 -50.22
N TYR A 105 -22.00 -0.75 -49.71
CA TYR A 105 -21.26 -1.98 -49.95
C TYR A 105 -21.46 -2.87 -48.72
N GLU A 106 -22.15 -4.00 -48.89
CA GLU A 106 -22.14 -5.07 -47.90
C GLU A 106 -20.87 -5.91 -48.13
N ALA A 107 -20.07 -6.11 -47.08
CA ALA A 107 -18.93 -7.02 -47.13
C ALA A 107 -19.43 -8.46 -47.01
N THR A 108 -19.14 -9.29 -48.01
CA THR A 108 -19.59 -10.68 -48.07
C THR A 108 -18.83 -11.58 -47.09
N PRO A 109 -19.44 -12.65 -46.53
CA PRO A 109 -18.81 -13.48 -45.49
C PRO A 109 -17.48 -14.14 -45.88
N GLU A 110 -17.26 -14.36 -47.18
CA GLU A 110 -16.10 -15.09 -47.70
C GLU A 110 -14.79 -14.28 -47.60
N ASP A 111 -14.83 -12.95 -47.67
CA ASP A 111 -13.65 -12.08 -47.52
C ASP A 111 -13.01 -12.20 -46.13
N ASN A 112 -13.83 -12.38 -45.08
CA ASN A 112 -13.33 -12.57 -43.71
C ASN A 112 -12.59 -13.90 -43.55
N LEU A 113 -13.07 -14.98 -44.18
CA LEU A 113 -12.39 -16.28 -44.15
C LEU A 113 -11.06 -16.24 -44.92
N LEU A 114 -11.05 -15.63 -46.11
CA LEU A 114 -9.83 -15.48 -46.91
C LEU A 114 -8.78 -14.64 -46.17
N SER A 115 -9.19 -13.55 -45.51
CA SER A 115 -8.31 -12.71 -44.70
C SER A 115 -7.76 -13.43 -43.46
N GLN A 116 -8.57 -14.29 -42.83
CA GLN A 116 -8.15 -15.12 -41.69
C GLN A 116 -7.14 -16.21 -42.11
N GLU A 117 -7.33 -16.85 -43.26
CA GLU A 117 -6.40 -17.89 -43.76
C GLU A 117 -5.06 -17.29 -44.23
N VAL A 118 -5.07 -16.09 -44.83
CA VAL A 118 -3.84 -15.33 -45.13
C VAL A 118 -3.08 -14.95 -43.85
N MET A 119 -3.78 -14.59 -42.78
CA MET A 119 -3.16 -14.30 -41.48
C MET A 119 -2.50 -15.55 -40.87
N LEU A 120 -3.18 -16.70 -40.93
CA LEU A 120 -2.64 -17.98 -40.44
C LEU A 120 -1.40 -18.42 -41.22
N LYS A 121 -1.43 -18.40 -42.56
CA LYS A 121 -0.26 -18.73 -43.40
C LYS A 121 0.95 -17.86 -43.10
N ARG A 122 0.74 -16.56 -42.89
CA ARG A 122 1.82 -15.65 -42.49
C ARG A 122 2.42 -16.04 -41.14
N GLN A 123 1.60 -16.45 -40.18
CA GLN A 123 2.05 -16.89 -38.86
C GLN A 123 2.84 -18.21 -38.93
N GLU A 124 2.44 -19.14 -39.80
CA GLU A 124 3.23 -20.36 -40.10
C GLU A 124 4.57 -20.04 -40.78
N GLU A 125 4.60 -19.11 -41.73
CA GLU A 125 5.82 -18.73 -42.45
C GLU A 125 6.82 -17.97 -41.54
N GLU A 126 6.33 -17.08 -40.67
CA GLU A 126 7.14 -16.41 -39.64
C GLU A 126 7.69 -17.42 -38.61
N MET A 127 6.90 -18.43 -38.21
CA MET A 127 7.33 -19.54 -37.36
C MET A 127 8.40 -20.42 -38.04
N MET A 128 8.21 -20.77 -39.31
CA MET A 128 9.17 -21.56 -40.09
C MET A 128 10.50 -20.82 -40.29
N GLN A 129 10.44 -19.50 -40.55
CA GLN A 129 11.64 -18.66 -40.56
C GLN A 129 12.36 -18.62 -39.20
N LEU A 130 11.62 -18.57 -38.08
CA LEU A 130 12.22 -18.59 -36.74
C LEU A 130 12.92 -19.93 -36.48
N GLN A 131 12.31 -21.04 -36.87
CA GLN A 131 12.91 -22.38 -36.77
C GLN A 131 14.16 -22.53 -37.67
N ALA A 132 14.13 -22.00 -38.89
CA ALA A 132 15.30 -21.95 -39.77
C ALA A 132 16.45 -21.11 -39.19
N LYS A 133 16.14 -19.94 -38.59
CA LYS A 133 17.12 -19.07 -37.90
C LYS A 133 17.73 -19.78 -36.67
N MET A 134 16.94 -20.57 -35.94
CA MET A 134 17.42 -21.41 -34.83
C MET A 134 18.37 -22.51 -35.33
N ALA A 135 18.01 -23.24 -36.39
CA ALA A 135 18.85 -24.29 -36.98
C ALA A 135 20.18 -23.73 -37.53
N LEU A 136 20.15 -22.57 -38.20
CA LEU A 136 21.36 -21.90 -38.70
C LEU A 136 22.28 -21.40 -37.57
N ARG A 137 21.72 -21.14 -36.38
CA ARG A 137 22.49 -20.78 -35.18
C ARG A 137 23.13 -22.00 -34.53
N GLN A 138 22.50 -23.17 -34.61
CA GLN A 138 23.06 -24.44 -34.12
C GLN A 138 24.17 -24.96 -35.05
N SER A 139 24.02 -24.89 -36.38
CA SER A 139 25.04 -25.37 -37.32
C SER A 139 26.35 -24.57 -37.25
N ARG A 140 26.28 -23.28 -36.93
CA ARG A 140 27.46 -22.40 -36.76
C ARG A 140 28.29 -22.65 -35.48
N LEU A 141 27.92 -23.62 -34.65
CA LEU A 141 28.68 -24.03 -33.46
C LEU A 141 29.57 -25.27 -33.68
N SER A 142 29.61 -25.83 -34.90
CA SER A 142 30.43 -27.01 -35.23
C SER A 142 31.54 -26.68 -36.24
N LEU A 143 32.71 -26.30 -35.75
CA LEU A 143 33.94 -26.14 -36.53
C LEU A 143 35.18 -26.52 -35.69
N TYR A 144 35.50 -27.82 -35.59
CA TYR A 144 36.86 -28.38 -35.56
C TYR A 144 36.78 -29.93 -35.64
N PRO A 145 37.59 -30.62 -36.47
CA PRO A 145 37.54 -32.08 -36.64
C PRO A 145 38.65 -32.85 -35.89
N GLY A 146 38.37 -34.11 -35.52
CA GLY A 146 39.27 -35.02 -34.79
C GLY A 146 39.08 -34.93 -33.26
N ASP A 147 39.13 -36.01 -32.46
CA ASP A 147 39.53 -37.40 -32.75
C ASP A 147 38.53 -38.45 -32.21
N ILE A 148 38.72 -39.72 -32.59
CA ILE A 148 37.80 -40.83 -32.30
C ILE A 148 38.21 -41.62 -31.06
N VAL A 149 37.45 -41.51 -29.96
CA VAL A 149 37.38 -42.55 -28.90
C VAL A 149 35.92 -42.72 -28.43
N ARG A 150 35.47 -43.97 -28.31
CA ARG A 150 34.22 -44.41 -27.65
C ARG A 150 34.58 -45.35 -26.48
N PRO A 151 33.68 -45.58 -25.51
CA PRO A 151 32.80 -44.60 -24.86
C PRO A 151 32.84 -44.76 -23.32
N ALA A 152 32.86 -43.66 -22.56
CA ALA A 152 32.72 -43.70 -21.10
C ALA A 152 31.52 -42.86 -20.65
N VAL A 153 30.72 -43.40 -19.73
CA VAL A 153 29.56 -42.70 -19.15
C VAL A 153 30.07 -41.68 -18.13
N LEU A 154 29.70 -40.41 -18.32
CA LEU A 154 29.53 -39.31 -17.34
C LEU A 154 29.63 -37.96 -18.07
N ASP A 155 28.53 -37.43 -18.62
CA ASP A 155 28.49 -36.03 -19.06
C ASP A 155 28.40 -35.12 -17.82
N MET A 156 29.53 -34.49 -17.49
CA MET A 156 29.66 -33.57 -16.37
C MET A 156 29.79 -32.11 -16.84
N THR A 157 29.12 -31.74 -17.95
CA THR A 157 29.23 -30.39 -18.56
C THR A 157 28.01 -29.47 -18.39
N LYS A 158 27.02 -29.85 -17.57
CA LYS A 158 26.21 -28.87 -16.85
C LYS A 158 27.02 -28.28 -15.69
N ASP A 159 27.74 -27.18 -15.97
CA ASP A 159 28.31 -26.33 -14.91
C ASP A 159 27.16 -25.76 -14.06
N PRO A 160 27.01 -26.17 -12.77
CA PRO A 160 25.92 -25.68 -11.93
C PRO A 160 26.03 -24.18 -11.67
N LEU A 161 27.25 -23.63 -11.64
CA LEU A 161 27.46 -22.20 -11.45
C LEU A 161 26.98 -21.41 -12.67
N ARG A 162 27.05 -21.98 -13.88
CA ARG A 162 26.54 -21.37 -15.11
C ARG A 162 25.01 -21.47 -15.23
N GLU A 163 24.41 -22.57 -14.77
CA GLU A 163 22.95 -22.70 -14.71
C GLU A 163 22.36 -21.77 -13.61
N ILE A 164 22.99 -21.72 -12.42
CA ILE A 164 22.66 -20.77 -11.35
C ILE A 164 22.89 -19.32 -11.80
N ALA A 165 24.00 -19.01 -12.47
CA ALA A 165 24.27 -17.66 -12.97
C ALA A 165 23.31 -17.27 -14.11
N LEU A 166 22.80 -18.23 -14.89
CA LEU A 166 21.79 -17.95 -15.92
C LEU A 166 20.43 -17.67 -15.28
N GLU A 167 19.97 -18.48 -14.31
CA GLU A 167 18.76 -18.19 -13.54
C GLU A 167 18.87 -16.87 -12.76
N THR A 168 20.01 -16.64 -12.10
CA THR A 168 20.30 -15.38 -11.41
C THR A 168 20.32 -14.21 -12.40
N ALA A 169 20.87 -14.36 -13.60
CA ALA A 169 20.84 -13.32 -14.63
C ALA A 169 19.46 -13.12 -15.28
N MET A 170 18.61 -14.16 -15.33
CA MET A 170 17.22 -14.05 -15.83
C MET A 170 16.29 -13.43 -14.79
N THR A 171 16.43 -13.77 -13.51
CA THR A 171 15.75 -13.09 -12.40
C THR A 171 16.23 -11.65 -12.27
N GLN A 172 17.54 -11.37 -12.27
CA GLN A 172 18.09 -10.01 -12.28
C GLN A 172 17.62 -9.17 -13.49
N ARG A 173 17.55 -9.75 -14.70
CA ARG A 173 17.00 -9.05 -15.89
C ARG A 173 15.48 -8.80 -15.81
N LYS A 174 14.72 -9.66 -15.13
CA LYS A 174 13.30 -9.40 -14.84
C LYS A 174 13.14 -8.32 -13.77
N LEU A 175 13.88 -8.43 -12.66
CA LEU A 175 13.89 -7.48 -11.55
C LEU A 175 14.20 -6.05 -12.01
N ARG A 176 15.26 -5.85 -12.81
CA ARG A 176 15.72 -4.51 -13.23
C ARG A 176 14.71 -3.74 -14.09
N ASN A 177 13.69 -4.42 -14.62
CA ASN A 177 12.61 -3.84 -15.43
C ASN A 177 11.21 -4.06 -14.80
N PHE A 178 11.12 -4.54 -13.56
CA PHE A 178 9.84 -4.81 -12.89
C PHE A 178 9.34 -3.58 -12.12
N PHE A 179 8.56 -2.75 -12.80
CA PHE A 179 7.80 -1.67 -12.18
C PHE A 179 6.54 -2.23 -11.50
N GLY A 180 6.16 -1.67 -10.35
CA GLY A 180 5.18 -2.24 -9.44
C GLY A 180 5.50 -2.02 -7.94
N PRO A 181 4.67 -2.58 -7.05
CA PRO A 181 4.83 -2.49 -5.60
C PRO A 181 6.18 -2.98 -5.09
N GLU A 182 6.76 -2.24 -4.16
CA GLU A 182 7.96 -2.66 -3.42
C GLU A 182 7.76 -4.04 -2.77
N PHE A 183 6.61 -4.24 -2.11
CA PHE A 183 6.23 -5.53 -1.51
C PHE A 183 5.93 -6.67 -2.50
N VAL A 184 6.12 -6.44 -3.79
CA VAL A 184 6.20 -7.47 -4.83
C VAL A 184 7.64 -7.56 -5.38
N LYS A 185 8.29 -6.42 -5.67
CA LYS A 185 9.71 -6.32 -6.08
C LYS A 185 10.64 -7.09 -5.13
N THR A 186 10.62 -6.78 -3.84
CA THR A 186 11.53 -7.33 -2.83
C THR A 186 11.27 -8.81 -2.50
N THR A 187 10.07 -9.33 -2.75
CA THR A 187 9.75 -10.75 -2.49
C THR A 187 10.46 -11.72 -3.43
N ILE A 188 11.07 -11.20 -4.50
CA ILE A 188 11.90 -11.91 -5.47
C ILE A 188 13.40 -11.81 -5.08
N GLU A 189 13.76 -10.89 -4.17
CA GLU A 189 15.13 -10.70 -3.68
C GLU A 189 15.51 -11.75 -2.62
N PRO A 190 16.80 -12.09 -2.47
CA PRO A 190 17.26 -12.99 -1.43
C PRO A 190 17.01 -12.41 -0.03
N PHE A 191 16.68 -13.27 0.93
CA PHE A 191 16.51 -12.87 2.33
C PHE A 191 17.82 -12.31 2.90
N THR A 192 17.72 -11.28 3.74
CA THR A 192 18.89 -10.69 4.41
C THR A 192 19.10 -11.38 5.77
N SER A 193 20.19 -12.14 5.90
CA SER A 193 20.57 -12.73 7.18
C SER A 193 21.22 -11.70 8.11
N LEU A 194 20.79 -11.65 9.38
CA LEU A 194 21.35 -10.80 10.42
C LEU A 194 21.69 -11.64 11.67
N ASP A 195 22.82 -11.36 12.31
CA ASP A 195 23.18 -11.97 13.59
C ASP A 195 22.96 -10.97 14.72
N LEU A 196 22.32 -11.41 15.83
CA LEU A 196 22.19 -10.58 17.03
C LEU A 196 23.56 -10.23 17.64
N PRO A 197 23.78 -9.00 18.12
CA PRO A 197 25.04 -8.59 18.74
C PRO A 197 25.52 -9.50 19.88
N LYS A 198 26.84 -9.68 19.97
CA LYS A 198 27.54 -10.45 21.03
C LYS A 198 27.44 -9.84 22.44
N SER A 199 26.68 -8.76 22.61
CA SER A 199 26.22 -8.20 23.87
C SER A 199 24.90 -8.82 24.35
N ILE A 200 24.03 -9.20 23.41
CA ILE A 200 22.72 -9.82 23.65
C ILE A 200 22.86 -11.35 23.69
N LEU A 201 23.67 -11.92 22.79
CA LEU A 201 24.05 -13.34 22.84
C LEU A 201 24.91 -13.62 24.08
N ASN A 202 24.70 -14.78 24.72
CA ASN A 202 25.34 -15.09 25.99
C ASN A 202 26.87 -15.25 25.86
N LYS A 203 27.66 -14.37 26.48
CA LYS A 203 29.15 -14.35 26.45
C LYS A 203 29.87 -15.59 27.08
N LYS A 204 29.18 -16.69 27.32
CA LYS A 204 29.74 -17.98 27.77
C LYS A 204 29.01 -19.16 27.12
N GLY A 205 29.61 -19.72 26.06
CA GLY A 205 29.24 -21.04 25.54
C GLY A 205 29.75 -21.33 24.13
N LYS A 206 30.53 -22.42 23.96
CA LYS A 206 30.82 -23.03 22.65
C LYS A 206 29.63 -23.90 22.16
N ASN A 207 28.39 -23.43 22.31
CA ASN A 207 27.18 -24.19 22.02
C ASN A 207 26.38 -23.56 20.88
N GLU A 208 26.86 -23.75 19.65
CA GLU A 208 26.10 -23.45 18.41
C GLU A 208 24.70 -24.12 18.43
N ASP A 209 24.56 -25.27 19.10
CA ASP A 209 23.30 -26.01 19.31
C ASP A 209 22.14 -25.19 19.90
N ASN A 210 22.41 -24.03 20.52
CA ASN A 210 21.40 -23.13 21.07
C ASN A 210 20.93 -22.04 20.10
N ARG A 211 21.64 -21.82 18.99
CA ARG A 211 21.27 -20.84 17.97
C ARG A 211 20.03 -21.31 17.21
N ARG A 212 19.12 -20.39 16.92
CA ARG A 212 17.89 -20.61 16.14
C ARG A 212 17.66 -19.49 15.16
N LYS A 213 16.90 -19.77 14.11
CA LYS A 213 16.49 -18.79 13.11
C LYS A 213 15.06 -18.33 13.36
N VAL A 214 14.83 -17.03 13.31
CA VAL A 214 13.50 -16.41 13.23
C VAL A 214 13.46 -15.52 12.00
N ASN A 215 12.36 -15.57 11.25
CA ASN A 215 12.19 -14.81 10.03
C ASN A 215 11.27 -13.63 10.30
N ILE A 216 11.61 -12.45 9.81
CA ILE A 216 10.76 -11.26 9.91
C ILE A 216 10.35 -10.86 8.51
N MET A 217 9.04 -10.80 8.25
CA MET A 217 8.50 -10.16 7.06
C MET A 217 8.34 -8.66 7.34
N LEU A 218 8.97 -7.82 6.53
CA LEU A 218 8.84 -6.37 6.59
C LEU A 218 7.64 -5.87 5.78
N LEU A 219 7.27 -4.60 5.99
CA LEU A 219 6.22 -3.92 5.22
C LEU A 219 6.62 -3.71 3.76
N SER A 220 7.93 -3.53 3.52
CA SER A 220 8.58 -3.56 2.20
C SER A 220 8.42 -4.88 1.45
N GLY A 221 7.90 -5.93 2.09
CA GLY A 221 7.85 -7.31 1.59
C GLY A 221 9.14 -8.12 1.77
N GLN A 222 10.25 -7.46 2.11
CA GLN A 222 11.55 -8.08 2.34
C GLN A 222 11.48 -9.08 3.51
N ARG A 223 12.22 -10.20 3.39
CA ARG A 223 12.41 -11.18 4.45
C ARG A 223 13.78 -11.01 5.10
N LEU A 224 13.79 -10.75 6.40
CA LEU A 224 14.98 -10.85 7.24
C LEU A 224 15.06 -12.24 7.88
N GLU A 225 16.25 -12.79 8.02
CA GLU A 225 16.51 -14.03 8.75
C GLU A 225 17.46 -13.73 9.92
N LEU A 226 16.94 -13.65 11.15
CA LEU A 226 17.75 -13.38 12.33
C LEU A 226 18.19 -14.67 13.03
N THR A 227 19.50 -14.80 13.29
CA THR A 227 20.01 -15.84 14.20
C THR A 227 20.02 -15.34 15.64
N CYS A 228 19.42 -16.11 16.54
CA CYS A 228 19.14 -15.75 17.93
C CYS A 228 19.41 -16.90 18.92
N ASP A 229 19.52 -16.58 20.21
CA ASP A 229 19.51 -17.58 21.29
C ASP A 229 18.05 -17.95 21.62
N THR A 230 17.79 -19.19 22.04
CA THR A 230 16.45 -19.60 22.57
C THR A 230 15.97 -18.80 23.81
N LYS A 231 16.83 -17.95 24.38
CA LYS A 231 16.55 -17.05 25.52
C LYS A 231 16.28 -15.60 25.12
N THR A 232 16.55 -15.21 23.87
CA THR A 232 16.36 -13.85 23.33
C THR A 232 14.91 -13.36 23.53
N LEU A 233 14.77 -12.07 23.84
CA LEU A 233 13.49 -11.37 23.99
C LEU A 233 12.94 -10.94 22.64
N CYS A 234 11.63 -10.77 22.54
CA CYS A 234 11.00 -10.24 21.34
C CYS A 234 11.41 -8.77 21.11
N LYS A 235 11.73 -8.03 22.19
CA LYS A 235 12.36 -6.72 22.14
C LYS A 235 13.70 -6.73 21.39
N ASP A 236 14.61 -7.64 21.70
CA ASP A 236 15.94 -7.71 21.07
C ASP A 236 15.84 -7.85 19.54
N VAL A 237 14.86 -8.65 19.08
CA VAL A 237 14.58 -8.86 17.66
C VAL A 237 13.94 -7.63 17.02
N PHE A 238 13.01 -6.97 17.73
CA PHE A 238 12.39 -5.72 17.26
C PHE A 238 13.41 -4.58 17.15
N ASP A 239 14.27 -4.39 18.15
CA ASP A 239 15.34 -3.38 18.15
C ASP A 239 16.28 -3.57 16.94
N MET A 240 16.63 -4.82 16.60
CA MET A 240 17.42 -5.12 15.40
C MET A 240 16.70 -4.81 14.09
N VAL A 241 15.39 -5.07 14.00
CA VAL A 241 14.57 -4.72 12.81
C VAL A 241 14.48 -3.20 12.66
N VAL A 242 14.24 -2.48 13.75
CA VAL A 242 14.22 -1.01 13.79
C VAL A 242 15.57 -0.42 13.36
N ALA A 243 16.68 -0.97 13.87
CA ALA A 243 18.03 -0.55 13.49
C ALA A 243 18.39 -0.88 12.03
N HIS A 244 17.88 -1.99 11.48
CA HIS A 244 18.07 -2.34 10.08
C HIS A 244 17.30 -1.41 9.12
N ILE A 245 16.07 -1.02 9.48
CA ILE A 245 15.24 -0.08 8.72
C ILE A 245 15.73 1.37 8.89
N GLY A 246 16.34 1.71 10.04
CA GLY A 246 16.72 3.09 10.37
C GLY A 246 15.55 3.93 10.91
N LEU A 247 14.55 3.28 11.53
CA LEU A 247 13.25 3.88 11.82
C LEU A 247 13.22 4.68 13.13
N MET A 248 12.98 6.00 13.04
CA MET A 248 12.95 6.89 14.21
C MET A 248 11.67 6.73 15.05
N GLU A 249 10.48 6.80 14.43
CA GLU A 249 9.17 6.70 15.11
C GLU A 249 8.74 5.23 15.39
N HIS A 250 9.72 4.38 15.71
CA HIS A 250 9.55 2.95 15.95
C HIS A 250 8.49 2.60 17.01
N HIS A 251 8.18 3.51 17.92
CA HIS A 251 7.14 3.34 18.95
C HIS A 251 5.73 3.10 18.36
N LEU A 252 5.48 3.47 17.10
CA LEU A 252 4.22 3.19 16.38
C LEU A 252 4.11 1.73 15.92
N PHE A 253 5.19 0.95 15.95
CA PHE A 253 5.32 -0.36 15.30
C PHE A 253 5.45 -1.51 16.32
N GLY A 254 5.41 -2.75 15.83
CA GLY A 254 5.65 -3.94 16.64
C GLY A 254 5.84 -5.20 15.80
N LEU A 255 6.28 -6.27 16.45
CA LEU A 255 6.23 -7.62 15.88
C LEU A 255 4.87 -8.26 16.19
N ALA A 256 4.31 -8.96 15.21
CA ALA A 256 3.10 -9.76 15.35
C ALA A 256 3.30 -11.18 14.83
N SER A 257 2.58 -12.15 15.41
CA SER A 257 2.36 -13.46 14.79
C SER A 257 1.09 -13.43 13.94
N LEU A 258 1.02 -14.26 12.90
CA LEU A 258 -0.17 -14.41 12.04
C LEU A 258 -0.85 -15.75 12.34
N LYS A 259 -2.14 -15.72 12.69
CA LYS A 259 -2.95 -16.92 12.96
C LYS A 259 -4.36 -16.72 12.40
N GLU A 260 -4.86 -17.66 11.61
CA GLU A 260 -6.23 -17.64 11.04
C GLU A 260 -6.58 -16.37 10.23
N ASN A 261 -5.55 -15.74 9.64
CA ASN A 261 -5.54 -14.43 8.96
C ASN A 261 -5.66 -13.19 9.86
N GLU A 262 -5.48 -13.34 11.18
CA GLU A 262 -5.42 -12.23 12.14
C GLU A 262 -3.98 -12.04 12.66
N TYR A 263 -3.58 -10.78 12.89
CA TYR A 263 -2.28 -10.43 13.47
C TYR A 263 -2.39 -10.25 14.99
N PHE A 264 -1.60 -11.00 15.74
CA PHE A 264 -1.51 -10.88 17.20
C PHE A 264 -0.18 -10.24 17.58
N PHE A 265 -0.22 -8.99 18.04
CA PHE A 265 0.97 -8.28 18.48
C PHE A 265 1.61 -8.94 19.70
N ILE A 266 2.92 -9.07 19.63
CA ILE A 266 3.72 -9.71 20.66
C ILE A 266 4.12 -8.68 21.72
N ASP A 267 4.11 -9.12 22.97
CA ASP A 267 4.69 -8.39 24.10
C ASP A 267 6.24 -8.46 23.99
N PRO A 268 6.95 -7.32 23.89
CA PRO A 268 8.41 -7.28 23.75
C PRO A 268 9.17 -8.04 24.85
N GLU A 269 8.62 -8.11 26.07
CA GLU A 269 9.25 -8.74 27.23
C GLU A 269 9.12 -10.28 27.23
N LEU A 270 8.37 -10.85 26.29
CA LEU A 270 8.34 -12.30 26.08
C LEU A 270 9.63 -12.80 25.43
N LYS A 271 10.07 -13.99 25.85
CA LYS A 271 11.14 -14.74 25.17
C LYS A 271 10.59 -15.38 23.90
N LEU A 272 11.41 -15.48 22.85
CA LEU A 272 11.02 -16.13 21.59
C LEU A 272 10.46 -17.55 21.80
N THR A 273 10.98 -18.30 22.78
CA THR A 273 10.45 -19.62 23.20
C THR A 273 9.05 -19.62 23.81
N LYS A 274 8.36 -18.48 23.90
CA LYS A 274 6.93 -18.34 24.27
C LYS A 274 6.01 -18.03 23.08
N VAL A 275 6.56 -17.66 21.93
CA VAL A 275 5.83 -17.28 20.71
C VAL A 275 6.24 -18.10 19.47
N ALA A 276 7.33 -18.85 19.55
CA ALA A 276 7.79 -19.73 18.48
C ALA A 276 6.89 -20.99 18.32
N PRO A 277 6.75 -21.54 17.10
CA PRO A 277 6.02 -22.78 16.85
C PRO A 277 6.61 -24.00 17.57
N ASP A 278 5.76 -25.02 17.74
CA ASP A 278 6.13 -26.28 18.37
C ASP A 278 7.36 -26.93 17.73
N GLY A 279 8.31 -27.34 18.57
CA GLY A 279 9.56 -27.99 18.14
C GLY A 279 10.68 -27.05 17.69
N TRP A 280 10.46 -25.74 17.53
CA TRP A 280 11.51 -24.76 17.21
C TRP A 280 12.67 -24.82 18.23
N LYS A 281 12.32 -24.92 19.52
CA LYS A 281 13.30 -25.03 20.60
C LYS A 281 14.06 -26.38 20.57
N GLU A 282 13.42 -27.46 20.13
CA GLU A 282 13.98 -28.81 20.08
C GLU A 282 14.70 -29.15 18.76
N GLU A 283 14.72 -28.24 17.80
CA GLU A 283 15.25 -28.40 16.44
C GLU A 283 16.63 -29.05 16.38
N SER A 284 17.63 -28.54 17.12
CA SER A 284 19.00 -29.11 17.14
C SER A 284 19.12 -30.53 17.72
N LYS A 285 18.06 -31.08 18.33
CA LYS A 285 18.04 -32.44 18.90
C LYS A 285 17.52 -33.50 17.94
N LYS A 286 16.93 -33.11 16.80
CA LYS A 286 16.35 -34.04 15.82
C LYS A 286 17.28 -34.16 14.61
N ARG A 287 17.63 -35.39 14.20
CA ARG A 287 18.46 -35.63 12.99
C ARG A 287 17.72 -35.32 11.67
N ASN A 288 16.40 -35.13 11.69
CA ASN A 288 15.62 -34.75 10.52
C ASN A 288 15.70 -33.24 10.29
N LYS A 289 16.20 -32.83 9.11
CA LYS A 289 16.41 -31.44 8.68
C LYS A 289 15.12 -30.64 8.39
N ASN A 290 14.02 -30.92 9.07
CA ASN A 290 12.77 -30.18 8.92
C ASN A 290 12.89 -28.88 9.72
N THR A 291 13.39 -27.82 9.08
CA THR A 291 13.54 -26.50 9.69
C THR A 291 12.18 -25.93 10.09
N VAL A 292 12.07 -25.46 11.33
CA VAL A 292 10.81 -24.93 11.85
C VAL A 292 10.67 -23.49 11.40
N ASN A 293 9.78 -23.27 10.43
CA ASN A 293 9.57 -21.97 9.77
C ASN A 293 8.86 -20.96 10.70
N PHE A 294 9.59 -20.46 11.70
CA PHE A 294 9.14 -19.40 12.58
C PHE A 294 9.20 -18.06 11.83
N ILE A 295 8.02 -17.48 11.58
CA ILE A 295 7.83 -16.17 10.95
C ILE A 295 7.12 -15.23 11.93
N LEU A 296 7.65 -14.03 12.06
CA LEU A 296 6.99 -12.86 12.64
C LEU A 296 6.81 -11.78 11.55
N TYR A 297 5.90 -10.85 11.79
CA TYR A 297 5.58 -9.76 10.86
C TYR A 297 5.84 -8.44 11.56
N PHE A 298 6.65 -7.59 10.93
CA PHE A 298 6.78 -6.19 11.34
C PHE A 298 5.55 -5.42 10.83
N ARG A 299 4.79 -4.80 11.74
CA ARG A 299 3.51 -4.14 11.45
C ARG A 299 3.35 -2.86 12.28
N ILE A 300 2.59 -1.91 11.77
CA ILE A 300 2.11 -0.73 12.51
C ILE A 300 1.17 -1.24 13.61
N LYS A 301 1.53 -0.97 14.86
CA LYS A 301 0.79 -1.38 16.06
C LYS A 301 -0.16 -0.28 16.52
N PHE A 302 0.31 0.96 16.52
CA PHE A 302 -0.45 2.14 16.89
C PHE A 302 -0.54 3.07 15.68
N PHE A 303 -1.74 3.18 15.12
CA PHE A 303 -2.05 4.16 14.08
C PHE A 303 -2.29 5.52 14.72
N VAL A 304 -1.77 6.58 14.10
CA VAL A 304 -2.13 7.97 14.44
C VAL A 304 -3.53 8.32 13.92
N ASP A 305 -4.27 9.15 14.67
CA ASP A 305 -5.61 9.62 14.29
C ASP A 305 -5.60 10.65 13.15
N ASP A 306 -4.50 11.40 13.04
CA ASP A 306 -4.19 12.35 11.97
C ASP A 306 -2.76 12.06 11.50
N ILE A 307 -2.59 11.77 10.21
CA ILE A 307 -1.27 11.41 9.68
C ILE A 307 -0.25 12.55 9.74
N SER A 308 -0.69 13.81 9.83
CA SER A 308 0.21 14.99 9.88
C SER A 308 1.04 15.07 11.16
N LEU A 309 0.73 14.22 12.15
CA LEU A 309 1.53 14.02 13.36
C LEU A 309 2.80 13.20 13.12
N ILE A 310 2.91 12.48 12.00
CA ILE A 310 4.10 11.74 11.59
C ILE A 310 5.18 12.74 11.13
N GLN A 311 6.39 12.60 11.67
CA GLN A 311 7.47 13.57 11.49
C GLN A 311 8.55 13.13 10.49
N HIS A 312 8.74 11.82 10.27
CA HIS A 312 9.76 11.30 9.36
C HIS A 312 9.17 10.70 8.08
N THR A 313 9.76 11.07 6.93
CA THR A 313 9.40 10.54 5.59
C THR A 313 9.38 9.02 5.55
N LEU A 314 10.37 8.36 6.16
CA LEU A 314 10.44 6.90 6.24
C LEU A 314 9.25 6.29 6.99
N THR A 315 8.69 6.99 7.99
CA THR A 315 7.50 6.55 8.72
C THR A 315 6.24 6.66 7.85
N TYR A 316 6.08 7.75 7.08
CA TYR A 316 5.00 7.87 6.07
C TYR A 316 5.09 6.73 5.06
N HIS A 317 6.27 6.46 4.52
CA HIS A 317 6.51 5.38 3.56
C HIS A 317 6.18 3.99 4.14
N GLN A 318 6.60 3.69 5.38
CA GLN A 318 6.16 2.44 6.06
C GLN A 318 4.64 2.39 6.28
N TYR A 319 3.98 3.52 6.56
CA TYR A 319 2.52 3.61 6.62
C TYR A 319 1.86 3.30 5.27
N TYR A 320 2.36 3.90 4.20
CA TYR A 320 1.89 3.71 2.82
C TYR A 320 2.05 2.25 2.38
N LEU A 321 3.23 1.65 2.57
CA LEU A 321 3.48 0.24 2.24
C LEU A 321 2.48 -0.70 2.93
N GLN A 322 2.20 -0.52 4.22
CA GLN A 322 1.23 -1.37 4.90
C GLN A 322 -0.19 -1.13 4.39
N LEU A 323 -0.63 0.13 4.27
CA LEU A 323 -2.01 0.47 3.92
C LEU A 323 -2.33 0.13 2.46
N ARG A 324 -1.35 0.28 1.55
CA ARG A 324 -1.46 -0.17 0.15
C ARG A 324 -1.54 -1.69 0.06
N LYS A 325 -0.78 -2.43 0.86
CA LYS A 325 -0.86 -3.89 0.89
C LYS A 325 -2.17 -4.38 1.52
N ASP A 326 -2.57 -3.79 2.63
CA ASP A 326 -3.83 -4.09 3.33
C ASP A 326 -5.07 -3.73 2.48
N LEU A 327 -4.97 -2.77 1.55
CA LEU A 327 -5.99 -2.50 0.52
C LEU A 327 -6.10 -3.65 -0.49
N LEU A 328 -4.99 -4.05 -1.14
CA LEU A 328 -5.00 -5.12 -2.16
C LEU A 328 -5.42 -6.48 -1.58
N GLU A 329 -5.07 -6.75 -0.31
CA GLU A 329 -5.45 -7.96 0.43
C GLU A 329 -6.87 -7.89 1.06
N GLU A 330 -7.65 -6.85 0.74
CA GLU A 330 -8.98 -6.52 1.32
C GLU A 330 -9.06 -6.55 2.86
N LYS A 331 -7.92 -6.33 3.53
CA LYS A 331 -7.83 -6.10 4.99
C LYS A 331 -8.42 -4.74 5.36
N ILE A 332 -8.37 -3.75 4.47
CA ILE A 332 -9.09 -2.48 4.58
C ILE A 332 -10.07 -2.37 3.40
N HIS A 333 -11.35 -2.11 3.70
CA HIS A 333 -12.39 -1.99 2.67
C HIS A 333 -12.60 -0.53 2.22
N CYS A 334 -12.78 -0.33 0.91
CA CYS A 334 -13.28 0.91 0.31
C CYS A 334 -14.13 0.60 -0.94
N ASP A 335 -14.87 1.61 -1.39
CA ASP A 335 -15.58 1.61 -2.67
C ASP A 335 -14.65 1.70 -3.90
N ASP A 336 -15.23 1.48 -5.07
CA ASP A 336 -14.49 1.32 -6.33
C ASP A 336 -13.95 2.66 -6.88
N GLU A 337 -14.62 3.78 -6.57
CA GLU A 337 -14.14 5.14 -6.86
C GLU A 337 -12.88 5.45 -6.04
N THR A 338 -12.92 5.16 -4.73
CA THR A 338 -11.79 5.33 -3.82
C THR A 338 -10.64 4.38 -4.16
N ALA A 339 -10.93 3.15 -4.61
CA ALA A 339 -9.91 2.21 -5.07
C ALA A 339 -9.18 2.72 -6.33
N LEU A 340 -9.90 3.27 -7.32
CA LEU A 340 -9.29 3.91 -8.49
C LEU A 340 -8.46 5.15 -8.11
N LEU A 341 -8.94 5.96 -7.17
CA LEU A 341 -8.23 7.15 -6.69
C LEU A 341 -6.90 6.76 -6.00
N LEU A 342 -6.96 5.81 -5.07
CA LEU A 342 -5.78 5.25 -4.40
C LEU A 342 -4.82 4.60 -5.41
N ALA A 343 -5.34 3.85 -6.39
CA ALA A 343 -4.56 3.26 -7.48
C ALA A 343 -3.82 4.31 -8.34
N SER A 344 -4.43 5.47 -8.60
CA SER A 344 -3.80 6.53 -9.41
C SER A 344 -2.65 7.25 -8.68
N LEU A 345 -2.78 7.49 -7.38
CA LEU A 345 -1.69 7.98 -6.52
C LEU A 345 -0.58 6.93 -6.34
N ALA A 346 -0.97 5.66 -6.23
CA ALA A 346 -0.08 4.51 -6.21
C ALA A 346 0.72 4.33 -7.51
N LEU A 347 0.25 4.84 -8.65
CA LEU A 347 1.01 4.93 -9.89
C LEU A 347 1.98 6.13 -9.87
N GLN A 348 1.53 7.31 -9.45
CA GLN A 348 2.37 8.52 -9.36
C GLN A 348 3.59 8.29 -8.46
N ALA A 349 3.41 7.60 -7.33
CA ALA A 349 4.50 7.23 -6.43
C ALA A 349 5.52 6.23 -7.05
N GLU A 350 5.13 5.42 -8.04
CA GLU A 350 5.98 4.32 -8.55
C GLU A 350 6.55 4.52 -9.96
N TYR A 351 5.99 5.47 -10.72
CA TYR A 351 6.42 5.82 -12.07
C TYR A 351 6.76 7.31 -12.22
N GLY A 352 6.29 8.17 -11.31
CA GLY A 352 6.21 9.61 -11.56
C GLY A 352 5.21 9.94 -12.67
N ASP A 353 5.32 11.15 -13.20
CA ASP A 353 4.35 11.73 -14.16
C ASP A 353 4.03 10.82 -15.35
N TYR A 354 2.72 10.70 -15.67
CA TYR A 354 2.28 9.98 -16.85
C TYR A 354 2.70 10.66 -18.17
N GLN A 355 3.52 9.98 -18.96
CA GLN A 355 3.86 10.35 -20.34
C GLN A 355 3.27 9.32 -21.31
N ASP A 356 2.37 9.73 -22.20
CA ASP A 356 1.63 8.82 -23.08
C ASP A 356 2.55 8.11 -24.07
N GLU A 357 3.56 8.83 -24.57
CA GLU A 357 4.58 8.38 -25.51
C GLU A 357 5.52 7.29 -24.94
N VAL A 358 5.60 7.19 -23.62
CA VAL A 358 6.47 6.26 -22.88
C VAL A 358 5.68 5.11 -22.24
N HIS A 359 4.50 5.40 -21.70
CA HIS A 359 3.72 4.48 -20.89
C HIS A 359 2.57 3.79 -21.65
N GLY A 360 1.86 4.54 -22.51
CA GLY A 360 0.60 4.11 -23.11
C GLY A 360 -0.37 3.46 -22.11
N LEU A 361 -1.15 2.47 -22.59
CA LEU A 361 -2.20 1.81 -21.81
C LEU A 361 -1.77 0.49 -21.14
N SER A 362 -0.46 0.20 -21.06
CA SER A 362 0.05 -1.13 -20.61
C SER A 362 1.30 -1.11 -19.72
N TYR A 363 1.74 0.06 -19.24
CA TYR A 363 2.87 0.21 -18.32
C TYR A 363 2.69 -0.45 -16.94
N PHE A 364 1.45 -0.71 -16.52
CA PHE A 364 1.11 -1.29 -15.21
C PHE A 364 0.30 -2.59 -15.33
N ARG A 365 0.29 -3.37 -14.24
CA ARG A 365 -0.55 -4.57 -14.07
C ARG A 365 -1.67 -4.28 -13.11
N THR A 366 -2.93 -4.49 -13.49
CA THR A 366 -4.09 -4.07 -12.70
C THR A 366 -4.11 -4.69 -11.30
N GLU A 367 -3.63 -5.92 -11.16
CA GLU A 367 -3.55 -6.71 -9.93
C GLU A 367 -2.55 -6.16 -8.89
N HIS A 368 -1.72 -5.18 -9.28
CA HIS A 368 -0.78 -4.47 -8.41
C HIS A 368 -1.33 -3.16 -7.82
N TYR A 369 -2.51 -2.71 -8.27
CA TYR A 369 -3.10 -1.40 -7.91
C TYR A 369 -4.56 -1.49 -7.47
N LEU A 370 -5.32 -2.49 -7.92
CA LEU A 370 -6.73 -2.69 -7.54
C LEU A 370 -6.96 -4.05 -6.84
N PRO A 371 -7.81 -4.09 -5.79
CA PRO A 371 -8.29 -5.36 -5.22
C PRO A 371 -9.06 -6.19 -6.26
N ALA A 372 -9.01 -7.53 -6.16
CA ALA A 372 -9.64 -8.45 -7.11
C ALA A 372 -11.13 -8.14 -7.34
N ARG A 373 -11.88 -7.87 -6.26
CA ARG A 373 -13.28 -7.44 -6.28
C ARG A 373 -13.55 -6.22 -7.18
N VAL A 374 -12.61 -5.28 -7.24
CA VAL A 374 -12.73 -4.07 -8.07
C VAL A 374 -12.43 -4.39 -9.55
N ILE A 375 -11.53 -5.34 -9.81
CA ILE A 375 -11.23 -5.84 -11.17
C ILE A 375 -12.40 -6.67 -11.72
N GLU A 376 -13.12 -7.39 -10.86
CA GLU A 376 -14.34 -8.12 -11.22
C GLU A 376 -15.54 -7.17 -11.46
N ASN A 377 -15.70 -6.13 -10.64
CA ASN A 377 -16.74 -5.11 -10.81
C ASN A 377 -16.51 -4.22 -12.04
N LEU A 378 -15.28 -3.73 -12.24
CA LEU A 378 -14.93 -2.80 -13.30
C LEU A 378 -14.36 -3.57 -14.50
N LYS A 379 -15.16 -3.66 -15.59
CA LYS A 379 -14.73 -4.24 -16.87
C LYS A 379 -13.31 -3.78 -17.24
N LEU A 380 -12.39 -4.74 -17.43
CA LEU A 380 -10.95 -4.48 -17.59
C LEU A 380 -10.57 -3.40 -18.63
N PRO A 381 -11.26 -3.23 -19.79
CA PRO A 381 -10.99 -2.12 -20.71
C PRO A 381 -11.16 -0.75 -20.04
N ASN A 382 -12.24 -0.55 -19.29
CA ASN A 382 -12.53 0.69 -18.57
C ASN A 382 -11.37 1.05 -17.62
N VAL A 383 -10.81 0.07 -16.90
CA VAL A 383 -9.70 0.31 -15.97
C VAL A 383 -8.43 0.74 -16.72
N LYS A 384 -8.13 0.15 -17.88
CA LYS A 384 -6.95 0.50 -18.68
C LYS A 384 -7.08 1.84 -19.40
N GLU A 385 -8.29 2.31 -19.65
CA GLU A 385 -8.54 3.63 -20.24
C GLU A 385 -8.66 4.74 -19.17
N GLU A 386 -9.32 4.48 -18.04
CA GLU A 386 -9.59 5.52 -17.03
C GLU A 386 -8.44 5.73 -16.05
N LEU A 387 -7.71 4.67 -15.67
CA LEU A 387 -6.66 4.82 -14.64
C LEU A 387 -5.45 5.65 -15.10
N PRO A 388 -4.98 5.60 -16.38
CA PRO A 388 -3.99 6.55 -16.89
C PRO A 388 -4.48 8.00 -16.90
N LYS A 389 -5.77 8.24 -17.16
CA LYS A 389 -6.38 9.58 -17.11
C LYS A 389 -6.40 10.12 -15.68
N LEU A 390 -6.71 9.29 -14.69
CA LEU A 390 -6.62 9.66 -13.27
C LEU A 390 -5.17 9.90 -12.84
N HIS A 391 -4.24 9.04 -13.24
CA HIS A 391 -2.81 9.17 -12.96
C HIS A 391 -2.25 10.51 -13.46
N SER A 392 -2.57 10.92 -14.70
CA SER A 392 -2.12 12.20 -15.24
C SER A 392 -2.65 13.45 -14.49
N THR A 393 -3.68 13.34 -13.65
CA THR A 393 -4.13 14.45 -12.79
C THR A 393 -3.19 14.75 -11.61
N TYR A 394 -2.17 13.92 -11.39
CA TYR A 394 -1.16 14.09 -10.34
C TYR A 394 0.22 14.53 -10.85
N ALA A 395 0.33 14.85 -12.15
CA ALA A 395 1.59 15.30 -12.75
C ALA A 395 2.20 16.49 -11.99
N GLY A 396 3.51 16.42 -11.74
CA GLY A 396 4.27 17.37 -10.92
C GLY A 396 4.22 17.10 -9.40
N ALA A 397 3.47 16.10 -8.92
CA ALA A 397 3.54 15.66 -7.53
C ALA A 397 4.72 14.70 -7.32
N SER A 398 5.54 14.96 -6.30
CA SER A 398 6.63 14.06 -5.92
C SER A 398 6.14 12.73 -5.32
N GLU A 399 6.99 11.70 -5.34
CA GLU A 399 6.75 10.38 -4.70
C GLU A 399 6.20 10.54 -3.27
N ASN A 400 6.88 11.33 -2.44
CA ASN A 400 6.48 11.60 -1.06
C ASN A 400 5.11 12.31 -0.96
N GLU A 401 4.80 13.24 -1.86
CA GLU A 401 3.47 13.90 -1.89
C GLU A 401 2.37 12.92 -2.29
N ALA A 402 2.64 12.03 -3.25
CA ALA A 402 1.70 11.01 -3.70
C ALA A 402 1.41 9.99 -2.60
N GLU A 403 2.43 9.52 -1.86
CA GLU A 403 2.25 8.70 -0.65
C GLU A 403 1.44 9.43 0.43
N ILE A 404 1.76 10.70 0.69
CA ILE A 404 1.05 11.50 1.71
C ILE A 404 -0.43 11.72 1.32
N GLU A 405 -0.75 12.00 0.06
CA GLU A 405 -2.16 12.11 -0.38
C GLU A 405 -2.89 10.76 -0.37
N PHE A 406 -2.21 9.65 -0.72
CA PHE A 406 -2.75 8.29 -0.57
C PHE A 406 -3.17 8.05 0.89
N LEU A 407 -2.29 8.40 1.83
CA LEU A 407 -2.55 8.30 3.27
C LEU A 407 -3.68 9.23 3.75
N LYS A 408 -3.80 10.45 3.19
CA LYS A 408 -4.90 11.39 3.49
C LYS A 408 -6.26 10.88 3.03
N ILE A 409 -6.30 9.98 2.05
CA ILE A 409 -7.51 9.24 1.65
C ILE A 409 -7.73 8.07 2.60
N CYS A 410 -6.72 7.22 2.84
CA CYS A 410 -6.83 6.07 3.73
C CYS A 410 -7.33 6.43 5.13
N GLN A 411 -6.87 7.52 5.75
CA GLN A 411 -7.31 7.93 7.10
C GLN A 411 -8.81 8.25 7.23
N ARG A 412 -9.52 8.41 6.10
CA ARG A 412 -10.97 8.66 6.05
C ARG A 412 -11.80 7.38 5.95
N LEU A 413 -11.18 6.23 5.70
CA LEU A 413 -11.85 4.93 5.61
C LEU A 413 -12.32 4.45 6.99
N THR A 414 -13.45 3.75 7.04
CA THR A 414 -14.04 3.24 8.30
C THR A 414 -13.13 2.20 8.98
N ASP A 415 -12.39 1.45 8.18
CA ASP A 415 -11.50 0.37 8.61
C ASP A 415 -10.06 0.86 8.89
N TYR A 416 -9.77 2.15 8.76
CA TYR A 416 -8.44 2.70 8.95
C TYR A 416 -7.90 2.47 10.37
N GLY A 417 -6.74 1.84 10.45
CA GLY A 417 -6.06 1.56 11.71
C GLY A 417 -6.82 0.61 12.65
N VAL A 418 -7.79 -0.15 12.12
CA VAL A 418 -8.59 -1.10 12.89
C VAL A 418 -7.97 -2.49 12.86
N HIS A 419 -7.46 -2.95 14.02
CA HIS A 419 -7.05 -4.34 14.21
C HIS A 419 -8.29 -5.20 14.46
N PHE A 420 -8.68 -6.02 13.47
CA PHE A 420 -9.86 -6.87 13.53
C PHE A 420 -9.59 -8.24 14.16
N HIS A 421 -10.44 -8.64 15.09
CA HIS A 421 -10.45 -9.97 15.71
C HIS A 421 -11.85 -10.59 15.70
N ARG A 422 -11.97 -11.86 15.30
CA ARG A 422 -13.24 -12.59 15.34
C ARG A 422 -13.70 -12.83 16.78
N VAL A 423 -14.97 -12.55 17.04
CA VAL A 423 -15.62 -12.85 18.33
C VAL A 423 -17.03 -13.41 18.11
N LEU A 424 -17.51 -14.21 19.06
CA LEU A 424 -18.86 -14.75 19.05
C LEU A 424 -19.76 -13.95 20.02
N PRO A 425 -20.95 -13.48 19.62
CA PRO A 425 -21.89 -12.84 20.55
C PRO A 425 -22.46 -13.86 21.56
N GLU A 426 -22.78 -13.39 22.76
CA GLU A 426 -23.40 -14.22 23.82
C GLU A 426 -24.84 -14.67 23.47
N LYS A 427 -25.54 -13.92 22.61
CA LYS A 427 -26.77 -14.35 21.92
C LYS A 427 -26.40 -14.84 20.52
N LYS A 428 -27.00 -15.93 20.04
CA LYS A 428 -26.75 -16.44 18.67
C LYS A 428 -27.07 -15.36 17.62
N SER A 429 -26.04 -14.79 16.99
CA SER A 429 -26.22 -14.11 15.69
C SER A 429 -26.19 -15.15 14.56
N GLN A 430 -26.76 -14.78 13.42
CA GLN A 430 -26.62 -15.51 12.15
C GLN A 430 -25.45 -14.97 11.31
N THR A 431 -24.87 -13.83 11.71
CA THR A 431 -23.77 -13.14 11.03
C THR A 431 -22.46 -13.23 11.82
N GLY A 432 -21.33 -13.11 11.13
CA GLY A 432 -20.01 -13.05 11.77
C GLY A 432 -19.81 -11.70 12.45
N ILE A 433 -19.19 -11.70 13.63
CA ILE A 433 -18.85 -10.47 14.37
C ILE A 433 -17.34 -10.30 14.46
N LEU A 434 -16.88 -9.09 14.20
CA LEU A 434 -15.50 -8.67 14.40
C LEU A 434 -15.44 -7.59 15.48
N LEU A 435 -14.54 -7.77 16.45
CA LEU A 435 -14.12 -6.74 17.37
C LEU A 435 -12.91 -6.03 16.75
N GLY A 436 -13.06 -4.74 16.46
CA GLY A 436 -12.01 -3.87 15.94
C GLY A 436 -11.40 -3.03 17.05
N ILE A 437 -10.07 -2.93 17.11
CA ILE A 437 -9.34 -2.09 18.06
C ILE A 437 -8.56 -1.03 17.29
N CYS A 438 -8.75 0.26 17.62
CA CYS A 438 -8.05 1.37 16.96
C CYS A 438 -7.74 2.52 17.93
N CYS A 439 -7.05 3.54 17.43
CA CYS A 439 -6.77 4.81 18.12
C CYS A 439 -8.02 5.47 18.75
N LYS A 440 -9.20 5.30 18.15
CA LYS A 440 -10.47 5.95 18.57
C LYS A 440 -11.20 5.20 19.68
N GLY A 441 -11.04 3.87 19.78
CA GLY A 441 -11.75 3.04 20.74
C GLY A 441 -11.77 1.56 20.36
N VAL A 442 -12.70 0.82 20.99
CA VAL A 442 -13.13 -0.50 20.50
C VAL A 442 -14.41 -0.34 19.68
N LEU A 443 -14.44 -0.99 18.52
CA LEU A 443 -15.57 -1.01 17.58
C LEU A 443 -16.07 -2.44 17.46
N ILE A 444 -17.38 -2.64 17.30
CA ILE A 444 -17.95 -3.96 16.96
C ILE A 444 -18.58 -3.85 15.59
N PHE A 445 -18.22 -4.77 14.70
CA PHE A 445 -18.72 -4.85 13.34
C PHE A 445 -19.49 -6.15 13.14
N GLU A 446 -20.63 -6.07 12.46
CA GLU A 446 -21.32 -7.24 11.89
C GLU A 446 -20.92 -7.39 10.41
N VAL A 447 -20.61 -8.61 10.00
CA VAL A 447 -20.17 -8.93 8.64
C VAL A 447 -21.34 -9.51 7.85
N HIS A 448 -21.79 -8.76 6.85
CA HIS A 448 -22.90 -9.10 5.96
C HIS A 448 -22.37 -9.22 4.53
N ASN A 449 -22.45 -10.40 3.92
CA ASN A 449 -21.95 -10.68 2.56
C ASN A 449 -20.49 -10.23 2.31
N GLY A 450 -19.64 -10.26 3.34
CA GLY A 450 -18.25 -9.78 3.31
C GLY A 450 -18.07 -8.31 3.74
N THR A 451 -19.07 -7.46 3.53
CA THR A 451 -19.08 -6.06 3.98
C THR A 451 -19.11 -5.97 5.50
N ARG A 452 -18.25 -5.15 6.10
CA ARG A 452 -18.16 -4.90 7.55
C ARG A 452 -18.98 -3.66 7.90
N MET A 453 -19.95 -3.78 8.81
CA MET A 453 -20.78 -2.66 9.25
C MET A 453 -20.58 -2.40 10.76
N PRO A 454 -20.10 -1.22 11.18
CA PRO A 454 -19.89 -0.92 12.60
C PRO A 454 -21.22 -0.70 13.33
N VAL A 455 -21.59 -1.63 14.23
CA VAL A 455 -22.87 -1.64 14.96
C VAL A 455 -22.78 -1.11 16.40
N LEU A 456 -21.62 -1.21 17.06
CA LEU A 456 -21.39 -0.66 18.39
C LEU A 456 -20.04 0.06 18.46
N ARG A 457 -19.94 1.07 19.32
CA ARG A 457 -18.72 1.86 19.54
C ARG A 457 -18.49 2.06 21.03
N PHE A 458 -17.23 1.91 21.44
CA PHE A 458 -16.74 2.12 22.79
C PHE A 458 -15.51 3.05 22.71
N PRO A 459 -15.73 4.37 22.60
CA PRO A 459 -14.64 5.35 22.54
C PRO A 459 -13.80 5.31 23.83
N TRP A 460 -12.48 5.50 23.75
CA TRP A 460 -11.62 5.37 24.94
C TRP A 460 -12.01 6.33 26.09
N ARG A 461 -12.52 7.52 25.76
CA ARG A 461 -12.98 8.53 26.74
C ARG A 461 -14.33 8.19 27.39
N GLU A 462 -15.13 7.32 26.77
CA GLU A 462 -16.48 6.97 27.20
C GLU A 462 -16.57 5.56 27.78
N THR A 463 -15.58 4.71 27.51
CA THR A 463 -15.54 3.32 27.95
C THR A 463 -15.29 3.23 29.46
N LYS A 464 -16.34 2.92 30.22
CA LYS A 464 -16.30 2.78 31.69
C LYS A 464 -15.49 1.57 32.14
N LYS A 465 -15.57 0.47 31.38
CA LYS A 465 -14.89 -0.78 31.71
C LYS A 465 -14.65 -1.65 30.48
N ILE A 466 -13.43 -2.17 30.40
CA ILE A 466 -13.05 -3.34 29.62
C ILE A 466 -12.63 -4.41 30.63
N SER A 467 -13.10 -5.65 30.47
CA SER A 467 -12.63 -6.76 31.29
C SER A 467 -12.69 -8.09 30.55
N PHE A 468 -11.67 -8.92 30.76
CA PHE A 468 -11.57 -10.26 30.19
C PHE A 468 -11.70 -11.32 31.30
N SER A 469 -12.41 -12.42 31.04
CA SER A 469 -12.49 -13.57 31.94
C SER A 469 -12.63 -14.88 31.17
N LYS A 470 -11.65 -15.78 31.34
CA LYS A 470 -11.51 -17.10 30.66
C LYS A 470 -11.45 -17.02 29.13
N ARG A 471 -12.59 -16.73 28.50
CA ARG A 471 -12.83 -16.62 27.04
C ARG A 471 -13.95 -15.63 26.74
N LYS A 472 -14.23 -14.69 27.65
CA LYS A 472 -15.25 -13.65 27.48
C LYS A 472 -14.61 -12.29 27.67
N ILE A 473 -14.80 -11.40 26.70
CA ILE A 473 -14.53 -9.97 26.83
C ILE A 473 -15.86 -9.26 27.09
N THR A 474 -15.85 -8.33 28.04
CA THR A 474 -17.00 -7.48 28.36
C THR A 474 -16.60 -6.02 28.23
N LEU A 475 -17.38 -5.28 27.45
CA LEU A 475 -17.27 -3.83 27.22
C LEU A 475 -18.47 -3.13 27.86
N GLN A 476 -18.26 -1.95 28.44
CA GLN A 476 -19.30 -1.16 29.09
C GLN A 476 -19.02 0.33 28.91
N ASN A 477 -19.98 1.08 28.35
CA ASN A 477 -19.89 2.54 28.22
C ASN A 477 -20.33 3.24 29.52
N THR A 478 -19.97 4.51 29.66
CA THR A 478 -20.29 5.34 30.83
C THR A 478 -21.71 5.89 30.77
N CYS A 479 -22.22 6.17 29.57
CA CYS A 479 -23.52 6.78 29.32
C CYS A 479 -24.71 5.83 29.52
N ASP A 480 -24.60 4.58 29.04
CA ASP A 480 -25.68 3.59 29.11
C ASP A 480 -25.56 2.62 30.31
N GLY A 481 -24.34 2.38 30.79
CA GLY A 481 -24.04 1.35 31.78
C GLY A 481 -24.28 -0.09 31.29
N ILE A 482 -24.55 -0.31 30.00
CA ILE A 482 -24.88 -1.62 29.43
C ILE A 482 -23.61 -2.45 29.26
N LYS A 483 -23.68 -3.74 29.63
CA LYS A 483 -22.57 -4.69 29.48
C LYS A 483 -22.75 -5.50 28.21
N HIS A 484 -21.87 -5.27 27.24
CA HIS A 484 -21.81 -6.04 26.00
C HIS A 484 -20.74 -7.13 26.15
N THR A 485 -21.17 -8.39 26.05
CA THR A 485 -20.29 -9.56 26.25
C THR A 485 -20.12 -10.34 24.95
N PHE A 486 -18.86 -10.61 24.61
CA PHE A 486 -18.45 -11.40 23.46
C PHE A 486 -17.49 -12.51 23.90
N GLN A 487 -17.50 -13.62 23.18
CA GLN A 487 -16.64 -14.77 23.41
C GLN A 487 -15.48 -14.81 22.40
N THR A 488 -14.30 -15.15 22.91
CA THR A 488 -13.00 -15.28 22.21
C THR A 488 -12.55 -16.73 22.17
#